data_AF-A0A3D3TAF6-F1
#
_entry.id   AF-A0A3D3TAF6-F1
#
_cell.length_a   1.000
_cell.length_b   1.000
_cell.length_c   1.000
_cell.angle_alpha   90.00
_cell.angle_beta   90.00
_cell.angle_gamma   90.00
#
_symmetry.space_group_name_H-M   'P 1'
#
loop_
_entity.id
_entity.type
_entity.pdbx_description
1 polymer ?
#
loop_
_entity_poly.entity_id
_entity_poly.type
_entity_poly.pdbx_seq_one_letter_code
_entity_poly.pdbx_strand_id
1 'polypeptide(L)'
;YCYDFTGTEILGELTSDNYALKDGDAVLGIAYVVESYGLIVNKTLLQKAGYTVEDIQSFADLKKVAEDITARKAELGFAAFTSAGMDGSSDWRFKTHLANLPIYFEYQADNIGTTKAIKGTYLDNYKAIFDLYINNSTCEPSALAGKTGDDSRNEFLAGEAVFYQNGSWEYSQLTGENAFADEDLAMIPIYIGVGDEAKQGLCTGTENYWCINKDAKPEDIQATLDFITWCVTSETGTKAMAEDMGFVIPFKNAQESENLFVRQDAEYLAAGKVPVSWNFPTMPSENWKNELGSALTSYAAGMGSWDDVVKAFVDGWASEYALLG
;
A
#
# COMPACT_ATOMS: atom_id res chain seq x y z
N TYR A 1 24.27 -12.31 2.43
CA TYR A 1 25.10 -11.14 2.83
C TYR A 1 24.63 -10.49 4.13
N CYS A 2 23.44 -10.80 4.64
CA CYS A 2 22.94 -10.22 5.88
C CYS A 2 23.50 -10.95 7.12
N TYR A 3 23.78 -10.18 8.17
CA TYR A 3 24.06 -10.63 9.53
C TYR A 3 22.78 -11.22 10.14
N ASP A 4 22.93 -12.26 10.95
CA ASP A 4 21.81 -12.90 11.63
C ASP A 4 21.50 -12.16 12.93
N PHE A 5 20.33 -11.52 12.99
CA PHE A 5 19.85 -10.79 14.16
C PHE A 5 19.35 -11.68 15.30
N THR A 6 19.32 -13.01 15.13
CA THR A 6 18.83 -13.93 16.15
C THR A 6 19.55 -13.73 17.49
N GLY A 7 18.77 -13.43 18.54
CA GLY A 7 19.28 -13.18 19.89
C GLY A 7 19.85 -11.77 20.13
N THR A 8 19.79 -10.87 19.15
CA THR A 8 20.16 -9.46 19.36
C THR A 8 19.12 -8.72 20.21
N GLU A 9 19.55 -7.66 20.91
CA GLU A 9 18.67 -6.84 21.75
C GLU A 9 17.53 -6.21 20.94
N ILE A 10 17.86 -5.59 19.79
CA ILE A 10 16.86 -4.97 18.92
C ILE A 10 15.77 -5.94 18.45
N LEU A 11 16.09 -7.21 18.17
CA LEU A 11 15.09 -8.21 17.80
C LEU A 11 14.08 -8.42 18.94
N GLY A 12 14.56 -8.41 20.18
CA GLY A 12 13.72 -8.51 21.37
C GLY A 12 12.80 -7.31 21.58
N GLU A 13 13.05 -6.17 20.92
CA GLU A 13 12.27 -4.93 21.04
C GLU A 13 11.11 -4.82 20.05
N LEU A 14 11.00 -5.75 19.10
CA LEU A 14 9.84 -5.82 18.21
C LEU A 14 8.55 -6.09 18.99
N THR A 15 7.47 -5.47 18.53
CA THR A 15 6.10 -5.70 19.02
C THR A 15 5.50 -7.01 18.51
N SER A 16 6.04 -7.56 17.42
CA SER A 16 5.59 -8.81 16.80
C SER A 16 6.71 -9.46 15.97
N ASP A 17 6.76 -10.79 16.01
CA ASP A 17 7.64 -11.61 15.17
C ASP A 17 7.40 -11.43 13.67
N ASN A 18 6.22 -10.93 13.27
CA ASN A 18 5.89 -10.67 11.86
C ASN A 18 6.76 -9.57 11.23
N TYR A 19 7.44 -8.77 12.05
CA TYR A 19 8.32 -7.69 11.62
C TYR A 19 9.79 -8.13 11.50
N ALA A 20 10.07 -9.42 11.71
CA ALA A 20 11.37 -10.04 11.46
C ALA A 20 11.34 -10.78 10.12
N LEU A 21 12.22 -10.41 9.20
CA LEU A 21 12.39 -11.11 7.92
C LEU A 21 13.28 -12.34 8.12
N LYS A 22 12.67 -13.53 8.05
CA LYS A 22 13.31 -14.81 8.35
C LYS A 22 13.72 -15.57 7.09
N ASP A 23 14.86 -16.25 7.15
CA ASP A 23 15.29 -17.30 6.22
C ASP A 23 15.69 -18.54 7.02
N GLY A 24 14.81 -19.54 7.04
CA GLY A 24 14.90 -20.64 8.01
C GLY A 24 14.81 -20.12 9.45
N ASP A 25 15.80 -20.48 10.26
CA ASP A 25 15.89 -20.05 11.66
C ASP A 25 16.58 -18.68 11.82
N ALA A 26 17.22 -18.15 10.77
CA ALA A 26 17.95 -16.89 10.83
C ALA A 26 17.01 -15.70 10.60
N VAL A 27 17.25 -14.61 11.32
CA VAL A 27 16.59 -13.31 11.08
C VAL A 27 17.54 -12.42 10.31
N LEU A 28 17.24 -12.16 9.04
CA LEU A 28 18.15 -11.46 8.12
C LEU A 28 17.80 -9.99 7.90
N GLY A 29 16.65 -9.54 8.41
CA GLY A 29 16.25 -8.15 8.41
C GLY A 29 15.22 -7.85 9.49
N ILE A 30 15.22 -6.61 9.97
CA ILE A 30 14.26 -6.10 10.96
C ILE A 30 13.51 -4.94 10.33
N ALA A 31 12.18 -5.01 10.30
CA ALA A 31 11.37 -3.91 9.78
C ALA A 31 11.57 -2.67 10.67
N TYR A 32 11.84 -1.52 10.06
CA TYR A 32 12.04 -0.28 10.80
C TYR A 32 10.85 0.67 10.73
N VAL A 33 9.90 0.39 9.84
CA VAL A 33 8.66 1.15 9.68
C VAL A 33 7.52 0.20 9.29
N VAL A 34 6.33 0.47 9.80
CA VAL A 34 5.07 -0.13 9.39
C VAL A 34 4.24 0.96 8.73
N GLU A 35 3.63 0.63 7.62
CA GLU A 35 2.89 1.60 6.82
C GLU A 35 1.54 0.99 6.43
N SER A 36 0.56 1.86 6.21
CA SER A 36 -0.79 1.48 5.85
C SER A 36 -1.21 2.23 4.59
N TYR A 37 -1.88 1.55 3.65
CA TYR A 37 -2.47 2.18 2.49
C TYR A 37 -3.90 1.74 2.22
N GLY A 38 -4.62 2.61 1.51
CA GLY A 38 -6.01 2.43 1.17
C GLY A 38 -6.46 3.46 0.15
N LEU A 39 -7.74 3.80 0.21
CA LEU A 39 -8.32 4.95 -0.48
C LEU A 39 -8.44 6.10 0.50
N ILE A 40 -7.64 7.15 0.29
CA ILE A 40 -7.80 8.42 0.98
C ILE A 40 -9.06 9.10 0.42
N VAL A 41 -9.93 9.56 1.31
CA VAL A 41 -11.27 10.08 1.01
C VAL A 41 -11.33 11.56 1.36
N ASN A 42 -11.73 12.40 0.40
CA ASN A 42 -12.16 13.77 0.66
C ASN A 42 -13.63 13.74 1.12
N LYS A 43 -13.85 13.82 2.45
CA LYS A 43 -15.17 13.68 3.07
C LYS A 43 -16.13 14.77 2.64
N THR A 44 -15.63 15.98 2.41
CA THR A 44 -16.42 17.12 1.94
C THR A 44 -17.02 16.85 0.56
N LEU A 45 -16.23 16.33 -0.38
CA LEU A 45 -16.73 15.99 -1.72
C LEU A 45 -17.62 14.75 -1.69
N LEU A 46 -17.30 13.74 -0.88
CA LEU A 46 -18.16 12.58 -0.70
C LEU A 46 -19.54 12.98 -0.18
N GLN A 47 -19.60 13.86 0.82
CA GLN A 47 -20.84 14.41 1.35
C GLN A 47 -21.60 15.24 0.33
N LYS A 48 -20.90 16.05 -0.49
CA LYS A 48 -21.51 16.80 -1.60
C LYS A 48 -22.10 15.87 -2.67
N ALA A 49 -21.53 14.68 -2.86
CA ALA A 49 -22.12 13.62 -3.68
C ALA A 49 -23.30 12.92 -2.99
N GLY A 50 -23.55 13.15 -1.70
CA GLY A 50 -24.67 12.57 -0.96
C GLY A 50 -24.37 11.24 -0.28
N TYR A 51 -23.09 10.93 -0.04
CA TYR A 51 -22.64 9.72 0.63
C TYR A 51 -21.76 10.04 1.84
N THR A 52 -21.56 9.05 2.70
CA THR A 52 -20.54 9.07 3.77
C THR A 52 -19.62 7.85 3.65
N VAL A 53 -18.55 7.81 4.45
CA VAL A 53 -17.62 6.67 4.45
C VAL A 53 -18.31 5.38 4.91
N GLU A 54 -19.34 5.50 5.76
CA GLU A 54 -20.13 4.37 6.25
C GLU A 54 -20.92 3.69 5.14
N ASP A 55 -21.27 4.41 4.07
CA ASP A 55 -21.95 3.85 2.90
C ASP A 55 -21.05 2.93 2.06
N ILE A 56 -19.73 2.85 2.36
CA ILE A 56 -18.73 2.13 1.56
C ILE A 56 -18.08 1.02 2.41
N GLN A 57 -18.69 -0.17 2.41
CA GLN A 57 -18.18 -1.34 3.17
C GLN A 57 -17.82 -2.53 2.28
N SER A 58 -17.86 -2.35 0.95
CA SER A 58 -17.62 -3.41 -0.02
C SER A 58 -17.22 -2.84 -1.38
N PHE A 59 -16.73 -3.69 -2.29
CA PHE A 59 -16.45 -3.29 -3.66
C PHE A 59 -17.73 -2.88 -4.39
N ALA A 60 -18.86 -3.54 -4.09
CA ALA A 60 -20.15 -3.20 -4.69
C ALA A 60 -20.60 -1.77 -4.30
N ASP A 61 -20.40 -1.40 -3.04
CA ASP A 61 -20.72 -0.06 -2.55
C ASP A 61 -19.77 0.99 -3.16
N LEU A 62 -18.46 0.72 -3.13
CA LEU A 62 -17.46 1.60 -3.73
C LEU A 62 -17.74 1.83 -5.22
N LYS A 63 -18.04 0.77 -5.96
CA LYS A 63 -18.42 0.81 -7.37
C LYS A 63 -19.66 1.67 -7.59
N LYS A 64 -20.72 1.44 -6.80
CA LYS A 64 -21.96 2.22 -6.89
C LYS A 64 -21.70 3.71 -6.66
N VAL A 65 -20.96 4.06 -5.62
CA VAL A 65 -20.65 5.46 -5.27
C VAL A 65 -19.81 6.10 -6.38
N ALA A 66 -18.75 5.44 -6.84
CA ALA A 66 -17.87 5.98 -7.87
C ALA A 66 -18.60 6.17 -9.22
N GLU A 67 -19.37 5.18 -9.67
CA GLU A 67 -20.11 5.28 -10.93
C GLU A 67 -21.21 6.35 -10.88
N ASP A 68 -21.87 6.53 -9.72
CA ASP A 68 -22.87 7.58 -9.54
C ASP A 68 -22.22 8.99 -9.54
N ILE A 69 -21.07 9.16 -8.87
CA ILE A 69 -20.30 10.42 -8.95
C ILE A 69 -19.92 10.73 -10.41
N THR A 70 -19.42 9.74 -11.15
CA THR A 70 -19.05 9.90 -12.56
C THR A 70 -20.26 10.24 -13.43
N ALA A 71 -21.40 9.57 -13.24
CA ALA A 71 -22.63 9.86 -13.98
C ALA A 71 -23.14 11.29 -13.71
N ARG A 72 -22.88 11.82 -12.51
CA ARG A 72 -23.23 13.19 -12.09
C ARG A 72 -22.06 14.17 -12.18
N LYS A 73 -20.96 13.84 -12.87
CA LYS A 73 -19.75 14.70 -12.95
C LYS A 73 -20.06 16.13 -13.41
N ALA A 74 -21.00 16.30 -14.36
CA ALA A 74 -21.41 17.62 -14.86
C ALA A 74 -22.17 18.46 -13.82
N GLU A 75 -22.87 17.83 -12.88
CA GLU A 75 -23.57 18.48 -11.76
C GLU A 75 -22.61 18.75 -10.60
N LEU A 76 -21.79 17.76 -10.25
CA LEU A 76 -20.94 17.78 -9.06
C LEU A 76 -19.67 18.64 -9.25
N GLY A 77 -19.11 18.63 -10.46
CA GLY A 77 -17.90 19.35 -10.83
C GLY A 77 -16.59 18.65 -10.45
N PHE A 78 -16.62 17.39 -10.02
CA PHE A 78 -15.46 16.58 -9.62
C PHE A 78 -15.65 15.11 -10.04
N ALA A 79 -14.56 14.35 -10.06
CA ALA A 79 -14.52 12.91 -10.39
C ALA A 79 -14.58 12.03 -9.13
N ALA A 80 -14.77 10.72 -9.32
CA ALA A 80 -14.68 9.78 -8.20
C ALA A 80 -13.23 9.61 -7.77
N PHE A 81 -12.31 9.35 -8.69
CA PHE A 81 -10.90 9.10 -8.38
C PHE A 81 -9.97 10.19 -8.96
N THR A 82 -8.85 10.42 -8.30
CA THR A 82 -7.69 11.06 -8.95
C THR A 82 -7.24 10.21 -10.12
N SER A 83 -6.45 10.76 -11.02
CA SER A 83 -5.75 9.99 -12.05
C SER A 83 -4.97 8.85 -11.41
N ALA A 84 -5.04 7.66 -12.02
CA ALA A 84 -4.16 6.55 -11.69
C ALA A 84 -2.85 6.74 -12.44
N GLY A 85 -1.96 7.62 -11.93
CA GLY A 85 -0.68 7.93 -12.57
C GLY A 85 0.15 6.67 -12.84
N MET A 86 0.41 6.37 -14.12
CA MET A 86 1.12 5.17 -14.55
C MET A 86 2.57 5.45 -15.00
N ASP A 87 3.08 6.64 -14.72
CA ASP A 87 4.50 6.92 -14.91
C ASP A 87 5.35 6.28 -13.79
N GLY A 88 6.68 6.28 -13.97
CA GLY A 88 7.59 5.67 -13.00
C GLY A 88 7.62 6.32 -11.61
N SER A 89 6.99 7.48 -11.41
CA SER A 89 6.85 8.10 -10.08
C SER A 89 5.71 7.50 -9.26
N SER A 90 4.76 6.82 -9.92
CA SER A 90 3.47 6.47 -9.30
C SER A 90 2.91 5.09 -9.65
N ASP A 91 3.42 4.43 -10.69
CA ASP A 91 2.94 3.13 -11.17
C ASP A 91 3.00 2.00 -10.12
N TRP A 92 3.90 2.10 -9.14
CA TRP A 92 4.01 1.21 -7.98
C TRP A 92 2.70 1.08 -7.20
N ARG A 93 1.85 2.12 -7.19
CA ARG A 93 0.51 2.06 -6.59
C ARG A 93 -0.36 0.98 -7.22
N PHE A 94 -0.16 0.68 -8.49
CA PHE A 94 -1.01 -0.26 -9.22
C PHE A 94 -0.30 -1.60 -9.42
N LYS A 95 0.97 -1.57 -9.87
CA LYS A 95 1.77 -2.79 -10.12
C LYS A 95 2.28 -3.49 -8.85
N THR A 96 2.28 -2.81 -7.71
CA THR A 96 2.67 -3.38 -6.41
C THR A 96 1.51 -3.35 -5.42
N HIS A 97 0.96 -2.16 -5.10
CA HIS A 97 -0.01 -2.05 -4.01
C HIS A 97 -1.36 -2.65 -4.39
N LEU A 98 -1.95 -2.24 -5.51
CA LEU A 98 -3.22 -2.83 -5.96
C LEU A 98 -3.07 -4.32 -6.34
N ALA A 99 -1.95 -4.68 -6.96
CA ALA A 99 -1.57 -6.06 -7.26
C ALA A 99 -1.40 -6.95 -6.02
N ASN A 100 -1.18 -6.40 -4.83
CA ASN A 100 -1.03 -7.18 -3.60
C ASN A 100 -2.34 -7.78 -3.10
N LEU A 101 -3.48 -7.12 -3.31
CA LEU A 101 -4.76 -7.65 -2.86
C LEU A 101 -5.09 -9.03 -3.46
N PRO A 102 -5.00 -9.27 -4.79
CA PRO A 102 -5.23 -10.60 -5.33
C PRO A 102 -4.21 -11.64 -4.84
N ILE A 103 -2.94 -11.24 -4.60
CA ILE A 103 -1.91 -12.13 -4.03
C ILE A 103 -2.28 -12.54 -2.61
N TYR A 104 -2.65 -11.56 -1.78
CA TYR A 104 -3.07 -11.77 -0.40
C TYR A 104 -4.24 -12.74 -0.31
N PHE A 105 -5.30 -12.50 -1.06
CA PHE A 105 -6.47 -13.37 -1.00
C PHE A 105 -6.19 -14.76 -1.56
N GLU A 106 -5.34 -14.91 -2.58
CA GLU A 106 -4.93 -16.23 -3.07
C GLU A 106 -4.14 -17.00 -2.01
N TYR A 107 -3.23 -16.33 -1.32
CA TYR A 107 -2.46 -16.93 -0.22
C TYR A 107 -3.37 -17.36 0.94
N GLN A 108 -4.37 -16.55 1.29
CA GLN A 108 -5.36 -16.91 2.29
C GLN A 108 -6.21 -18.12 1.84
N ALA A 109 -6.67 -18.14 0.60
CA ALA A 109 -7.50 -19.22 0.06
C ALA A 109 -6.74 -20.56 0.02
N ASP A 110 -5.45 -20.53 -0.30
CA ASP A 110 -4.58 -21.70 -0.38
C ASP A 110 -3.88 -22.04 0.95
N ASN A 111 -4.01 -21.20 1.97
CA ASN A 111 -3.32 -21.30 3.26
C ASN A 111 -1.79 -21.41 3.11
N ILE A 112 -1.22 -20.49 2.32
CA ILE A 112 0.22 -20.38 2.04
C ILE A 112 0.72 -18.96 2.36
N GLY A 113 2.04 -18.81 2.55
CA GLY A 113 2.69 -17.50 2.74
C GLY A 113 3.56 -17.06 1.56
N THR A 114 3.80 -17.95 0.59
CA THR A 114 4.60 -17.70 -0.62
C THR A 114 4.32 -18.80 -1.65
N THR A 115 4.57 -18.53 -2.93
CA THR A 115 4.52 -19.52 -4.02
C THR A 115 5.52 -19.19 -5.12
N LYS A 116 6.08 -20.22 -5.76
CA LYS A 116 6.88 -20.06 -6.99
C LYS A 116 6.01 -19.91 -8.25
N ALA A 117 4.71 -20.20 -8.15
CA ALA A 117 3.77 -20.14 -9.26
C ALA A 117 2.40 -19.71 -8.73
N ILE A 118 2.08 -18.43 -8.91
CA ILE A 118 0.78 -17.87 -8.55
C ILE A 118 -0.26 -18.28 -9.59
N LYS A 119 -1.50 -18.58 -9.18
CA LYS A 119 -2.57 -19.07 -10.05
C LYS A 119 -3.30 -17.92 -10.76
N GLY A 120 -3.39 -16.75 -10.11
CA GLY A 120 -4.15 -15.62 -10.62
C GLY A 120 -5.65 -15.72 -10.35
N THR A 121 -6.04 -16.42 -9.29
CA THR A 121 -7.43 -16.74 -8.90
C THR A 121 -8.32 -15.50 -8.79
N TYR A 122 -7.74 -14.38 -8.36
CA TYR A 122 -8.45 -13.13 -8.11
C TYR A 122 -8.12 -12.02 -9.13
N LEU A 123 -7.65 -12.38 -10.33
CA LEU A 123 -7.33 -11.39 -11.37
C LEU A 123 -8.56 -10.72 -11.98
N ASP A 124 -9.73 -11.36 -11.98
CA ASP A 124 -10.98 -10.68 -12.36
C ASP A 124 -11.37 -9.60 -11.35
N ASN A 125 -11.13 -9.83 -10.06
CA ASN A 125 -11.33 -8.85 -9.01
C ASN A 125 -10.33 -7.69 -9.11
N TYR A 126 -9.06 -8.00 -9.41
CA TYR A 126 -8.04 -7.00 -9.68
C TYR A 126 -8.40 -6.13 -10.89
N LYS A 127 -8.92 -6.75 -11.96
CA LYS A 127 -9.46 -6.04 -13.13
C LYS A 127 -10.57 -5.09 -12.73
N ALA A 128 -11.53 -5.56 -11.93
CA ALA A 128 -12.71 -4.80 -11.59
C ALA A 128 -12.38 -3.51 -10.82
N ILE A 129 -11.43 -3.56 -9.87
CA ILE A 129 -10.98 -2.36 -9.15
C ILE A 129 -10.12 -1.44 -10.03
N PHE A 130 -9.26 -1.99 -10.89
CA PHE A 130 -8.45 -1.19 -11.81
C PHE A 130 -9.33 -0.47 -12.85
N ASP A 131 -10.30 -1.18 -13.44
CA ASP A 131 -11.31 -0.62 -14.33
C ASP A 131 -12.12 0.47 -13.63
N LEU A 132 -12.47 0.27 -12.35
CA LEU A 132 -13.19 1.28 -11.59
C LEU A 132 -12.39 2.56 -11.47
N TYR A 133 -11.09 2.48 -11.17
CA TYR A 133 -10.22 3.66 -11.10
C TYR A 133 -10.11 4.37 -12.44
N ILE A 134 -9.68 3.68 -13.50
CA ILE A 134 -9.33 4.34 -14.77
C ILE A 134 -10.56 4.94 -15.46
N ASN A 135 -11.75 4.33 -15.30
CA ASN A 135 -12.97 4.79 -15.97
C ASN A 135 -13.73 5.87 -15.17
N ASN A 136 -13.36 6.13 -13.92
CA ASN A 136 -14.05 7.08 -13.04
C ASN A 136 -13.10 8.17 -12.50
N SER A 137 -12.01 8.45 -13.24
CA SER A 137 -10.97 9.38 -12.81
C SER A 137 -11.14 10.81 -13.35
N THR A 138 -10.25 11.69 -12.93
CA THR A 138 -10.12 13.08 -13.43
C THR A 138 -9.82 13.15 -14.92
N CYS A 139 -9.21 12.12 -15.51
CA CYS A 139 -8.85 12.06 -16.92
C CYS A 139 -9.27 10.74 -17.60
N GLU A 140 -9.14 10.70 -18.93
CA GLU A 140 -9.38 9.48 -19.70
C GLU A 140 -8.26 8.45 -19.50
N PRO A 141 -8.56 7.14 -19.57
CA PRO A 141 -7.57 6.06 -19.40
C PRO A 141 -6.31 6.20 -20.26
N SER A 142 -6.44 6.68 -21.51
CA SER A 142 -5.31 6.86 -22.43
C SER A 142 -4.32 7.95 -22.02
N ALA A 143 -4.68 8.83 -21.08
CA ALA A 143 -3.80 9.88 -20.58
C ALA A 143 -2.91 9.40 -19.41
N LEU A 144 -3.22 8.25 -18.80
CA LEU A 144 -2.60 7.82 -17.54
C LEU A 144 -1.09 7.53 -17.65
N ALA A 145 -0.61 7.14 -18.84
CA ALA A 145 0.81 6.92 -19.09
C ALA A 145 1.69 8.17 -18.89
N GLY A 146 1.09 9.37 -19.00
CA GLY A 146 1.78 10.65 -18.77
C GLY A 146 1.44 11.31 -17.44
N LYS A 147 0.64 10.66 -16.58
CA LYS A 147 0.22 11.20 -15.29
C LYS A 147 1.19 10.76 -14.20
N THR A 148 1.62 11.73 -13.40
CA THR A 148 2.59 11.58 -12.32
C THR A 148 1.91 11.37 -10.96
N GLY A 149 2.68 11.01 -9.93
CA GLY A 149 2.20 11.01 -8.55
C GLY A 149 1.82 12.40 -8.06
N ASP A 150 2.57 13.43 -8.49
CA ASP A 150 2.28 14.83 -8.19
C ASP A 150 0.95 15.27 -8.80
N ASP A 151 0.64 14.84 -10.04
CA ASP A 151 -0.66 15.13 -10.66
C ASP A 151 -1.79 14.55 -9.83
N SER A 152 -1.71 13.27 -9.43
CA SER A 152 -2.74 12.64 -8.59
C SER A 152 -2.94 13.36 -7.26
N ARG A 153 -1.84 13.71 -6.57
CA ARG A 153 -1.90 14.49 -5.32
C ARG A 153 -2.53 15.86 -5.56
N ASN A 154 -2.11 16.58 -6.59
CA ASN A 154 -2.57 17.95 -6.86
C ASN A 154 -4.04 17.97 -7.26
N GLU A 155 -4.51 16.97 -8.03
CA GLU A 155 -5.92 16.78 -8.35
C GLU A 155 -6.76 16.58 -7.07
N PHE A 156 -6.25 15.81 -6.10
CA PHE A 156 -6.91 15.62 -4.80
C PHE A 156 -6.95 16.91 -3.97
N LEU A 157 -5.81 17.60 -3.83
CA LEU A 157 -5.68 18.88 -3.11
C LEU A 157 -6.54 19.99 -3.73
N ALA A 158 -6.69 20.00 -5.06
CA ALA A 158 -7.52 20.94 -5.78
C ALA A 158 -9.03 20.63 -5.67
N GLY A 159 -9.41 19.52 -5.02
CA GLY A 159 -10.80 19.10 -4.87
C GLY A 159 -11.41 18.58 -6.17
N GLU A 160 -10.59 18.03 -7.07
CA GLU A 160 -11.05 17.49 -8.36
C GLU A 160 -11.53 16.04 -8.27
N ALA A 161 -11.24 15.35 -7.16
CA ALA A 161 -11.60 13.96 -6.95
C ALA A 161 -11.94 13.61 -5.49
N VAL A 162 -12.83 12.63 -5.31
CA VAL A 162 -13.24 12.13 -3.99
C VAL A 162 -12.23 11.17 -3.38
N PHE A 163 -11.65 10.29 -4.18
CA PHE A 163 -10.78 9.19 -3.75
C PHE A 163 -9.38 9.29 -4.33
N TYR A 164 -8.38 9.06 -3.50
CA TYR A 164 -6.98 9.00 -3.88
C TYR A 164 -6.35 7.75 -3.28
N GLN A 165 -5.96 6.78 -4.12
CA GLN A 165 -5.22 5.62 -3.62
C GLN A 165 -3.80 6.06 -3.26
N ASN A 166 -3.48 6.05 -1.97
CA ASN A 166 -2.12 6.24 -1.44
C ASN A 166 -2.06 5.76 0.02
N GLY A 167 -0.92 5.96 0.69
CA GLY A 167 -0.70 5.49 2.07
C GLY A 167 -0.43 6.58 3.10
N SER A 168 -0.12 6.10 4.31
CA SER A 168 0.14 6.93 5.48
C SER A 168 1.24 7.97 5.27
N TRP A 169 2.24 7.67 4.43
CA TRP A 169 3.33 8.59 4.06
C TRP A 169 2.85 9.87 3.34
N GLU A 170 1.66 9.85 2.74
CA GLU A 170 1.13 10.99 2.00
C GLU A 170 0.50 12.05 2.94
N TYR A 171 0.22 11.69 4.19
CA TYR A 171 -0.51 12.53 5.15
C TYR A 171 0.06 13.95 5.29
N SER A 172 1.37 14.08 5.51
CA SER A 172 2.01 15.39 5.70
C SER A 172 1.91 16.30 4.47
N GLN A 173 1.84 15.73 3.27
CA GLN A 173 1.64 16.46 2.03
C GLN A 173 0.18 16.92 1.86
N LEU A 174 -0.77 16.21 2.49
CA LEU A 174 -2.20 16.53 2.45
C LEU A 174 -2.65 17.48 3.56
N THR A 175 -1.92 17.57 4.66
CA THR A 175 -2.25 18.41 5.83
C THR A 175 -1.25 19.53 6.09
N GLY A 176 -0.39 19.83 5.12
CA GLY A 176 0.55 20.95 5.18
C GLY A 176 -0.14 22.33 5.18
N GLU A 177 0.64 23.39 5.04
CA GLU A 177 0.13 24.76 5.12
C GLU A 177 -0.97 25.04 4.07
N ASN A 178 -2.17 25.40 4.55
CA ASN A 178 -3.39 25.68 3.75
C ASN A 178 -3.97 24.48 2.99
N ALA A 179 -3.76 23.25 3.49
CA ALA A 179 -4.34 22.03 2.95
C ALA A 179 -5.51 21.51 3.83
N PHE A 180 -5.77 20.19 3.82
CA PHE A 180 -6.87 19.56 4.56
C PHE A 180 -6.60 19.47 6.06
N ALA A 181 -7.67 19.48 6.87
CA ALA A 181 -7.63 19.09 8.27
C ALA A 181 -8.07 17.62 8.45
N ASP A 182 -7.86 17.05 9.64
CA ASP A 182 -8.23 15.67 9.96
C ASP A 182 -9.71 15.38 9.66
N GLU A 183 -10.59 16.32 9.99
CA GLU A 183 -12.03 16.19 9.80
C GLU A 183 -12.44 16.09 8.32
N ASP A 184 -11.61 16.58 7.40
CA ASP A 184 -11.84 16.56 5.96
C ASP A 184 -11.46 15.21 5.33
N LEU A 185 -10.64 14.41 6.01
CA LEU A 185 -10.02 13.20 5.48
C LEU A 185 -10.49 11.92 6.17
N ALA A 186 -10.38 10.82 5.44
CA ALA A 186 -10.37 9.47 5.99
C ALA A 186 -9.54 8.57 5.07
N MET A 187 -9.12 7.40 5.56
CA MET A 187 -8.63 6.31 4.74
C MET A 187 -9.52 5.09 4.92
N ILE A 188 -10.06 4.59 3.81
CA ILE A 188 -10.88 3.37 3.79
C ILE A 188 -10.11 2.23 3.09
N PRO A 189 -10.43 0.96 3.40
CA PRO A 189 -9.86 -0.19 2.70
C PRO A 189 -10.06 -0.13 1.18
N ILE A 190 -9.14 -0.73 0.43
CA ILE A 190 -9.35 -1.02 -0.98
C ILE A 190 -10.15 -2.33 -1.06
N TYR A 191 -11.40 -2.22 -1.49
CA TYR A 191 -12.28 -3.38 -1.67
C TYR A 191 -12.19 -3.90 -3.10
N ILE A 192 -12.05 -5.22 -3.29
CA ILE A 192 -11.96 -5.85 -4.62
C ILE A 192 -13.03 -6.91 -4.89
N GLY A 193 -13.94 -7.12 -3.94
CA GLY A 193 -15.01 -8.11 -4.01
C GLY A 193 -14.57 -9.51 -3.56
N VAL A 194 -13.61 -9.61 -2.63
CA VAL A 194 -13.07 -10.88 -2.14
C VAL A 194 -13.03 -10.89 -0.61
N GLY A 195 -13.31 -12.06 -0.01
CA GLY A 195 -13.31 -12.23 1.44
C GLY A 195 -14.55 -11.63 2.12
N ASP A 196 -14.45 -11.43 3.44
CA ASP A 196 -15.46 -10.75 4.25
C ASP A 196 -15.12 -9.25 4.29
N GLU A 197 -15.49 -8.50 3.24
CA GLU A 197 -15.10 -7.09 3.05
C GLU A 197 -15.52 -6.20 4.22
N ALA A 198 -16.63 -6.52 4.89
CA ALA A 198 -17.10 -5.79 6.08
C ALA A 198 -16.12 -5.89 7.27
N LYS A 199 -15.26 -6.92 7.29
CA LYS A 199 -14.19 -7.10 8.28
C LYS A 199 -12.81 -6.76 7.74
N GLN A 200 -12.69 -6.24 6.52
CA GLN A 200 -11.39 -5.91 5.96
C GLN A 200 -10.86 -4.57 6.52
N GLY A 201 -9.63 -4.57 7.02
CA GLY A 201 -8.89 -3.37 7.41
C GLY A 201 -8.10 -2.76 6.25
N LEU A 202 -7.22 -1.80 6.55
CA LEU A 202 -6.32 -1.24 5.56
C LEU A 202 -5.28 -2.28 5.10
N CYS A 203 -4.59 -1.98 4.00
CA CYS A 203 -3.44 -2.76 3.62
C CYS A 203 -2.26 -2.30 4.48
N THR A 204 -1.83 -3.11 5.45
CA THR A 204 -0.83 -2.73 6.45
C THR A 204 0.33 -3.72 6.45
N GLY A 205 1.55 -3.21 6.46
CA GLY A 205 2.74 -4.04 6.41
C GLY A 205 4.02 -3.23 6.25
N THR A 206 5.05 -3.87 5.70
CA THR A 206 6.35 -3.25 5.48
C THR A 206 7.12 -3.95 4.37
N GLU A 207 7.84 -3.17 3.57
CA GLU A 207 8.92 -3.65 2.68
C GLU A 207 10.28 -3.08 3.08
N ASN A 208 10.34 -2.37 4.20
CA ASN A 208 11.45 -1.54 4.63
C ASN A 208 12.17 -2.18 5.82
N TYR A 209 13.28 -2.87 5.53
CA TYR A 209 14.06 -3.63 6.50
C TYR A 209 15.47 -3.07 6.68
N TRP A 210 15.92 -2.98 7.92
CA TRP A 210 17.34 -2.84 8.23
C TRP A 210 18.04 -4.19 8.11
N CYS A 211 19.10 -4.21 7.33
CA CYS A 211 19.99 -5.35 7.15
C CYS A 211 21.43 -4.91 7.45
N ILE A 212 22.18 -5.72 8.19
CA ILE A 212 23.61 -5.47 8.44
C ILE A 212 24.43 -6.38 7.53
N ASN A 213 25.48 -5.85 6.89
CA ASN A 213 26.39 -6.67 6.11
C ASN A 213 27.20 -7.58 7.05
N LYS A 214 27.05 -8.91 6.92
CA LYS A 214 27.76 -9.90 7.74
C LYS A 214 29.28 -9.90 7.53
N ASP A 215 29.74 -9.36 6.41
CA ASP A 215 31.16 -9.33 6.02
C ASP A 215 31.84 -8.02 6.50
N ALA A 216 31.12 -7.12 7.18
CA ALA A 216 31.69 -5.93 7.82
C ALA A 216 32.56 -6.31 9.03
N LYS A 217 33.37 -5.36 9.51
CA LYS A 217 34.22 -5.62 10.68
C LYS A 217 33.36 -5.82 11.93
N PRO A 218 33.77 -6.68 12.89
CA PRO A 218 33.01 -6.91 14.11
C PRO A 218 32.66 -5.64 14.88
N GLU A 219 33.59 -4.68 14.95
CA GLU A 219 33.36 -3.39 15.60
C GLU A 219 32.29 -2.53 14.89
N ASP A 220 32.23 -2.60 13.55
CA ASP A 220 31.25 -1.86 12.76
C ASP A 220 29.85 -2.50 12.87
N ILE A 221 29.78 -3.84 12.93
CA ILE A 221 28.54 -4.58 13.19
C ILE A 221 27.99 -4.21 14.57
N GLN A 222 28.84 -4.23 15.61
CA GLN A 222 28.41 -3.87 16.96
C GLN A 222 27.95 -2.42 17.05
N ALA A 223 28.71 -1.47 16.48
CA ALA A 223 28.32 -0.07 16.45
C ALA A 223 26.98 0.15 15.72
N THR A 224 26.72 -0.62 14.66
CA THR A 224 25.45 -0.57 13.94
C THR A 224 24.31 -1.09 14.80
N LEU A 225 24.49 -2.24 15.47
CA LEU A 225 23.50 -2.82 16.40
C LEU A 225 23.18 -1.83 17.54
N ASP A 226 24.20 -1.21 18.13
CA ASP A 226 24.03 -0.23 19.21
C ASP A 226 23.23 0.98 18.72
N PHE A 227 23.54 1.49 17.52
CA PHE A 227 22.86 2.64 16.94
C PHE A 227 21.39 2.36 16.64
N ILE A 228 21.07 1.28 15.92
CA ILE A 228 19.68 0.96 15.58
C ILE A 228 18.86 0.60 16.82
N THR A 229 19.47 -0.02 17.83
CA THR A 229 18.82 -0.28 19.12
C THR A 229 18.53 1.03 19.85
N TRP A 230 19.48 1.98 19.86
CA TRP A 230 19.27 3.31 20.41
C TRP A 230 18.15 4.08 19.69
N CYS A 231 18.04 3.96 18.36
CA CYS A 231 16.97 4.59 17.59
C CYS A 231 15.57 4.18 18.04
N VAL A 232 15.41 2.91 18.47
CA VAL A 232 14.09 2.34 18.78
C VAL A 232 13.79 2.24 20.28
N THR A 233 14.79 2.43 21.14
CA THR A 233 14.62 2.34 22.60
C THR A 233 14.80 3.68 23.33
N SER A 234 15.58 4.61 22.79
CA SER A 234 15.83 5.90 23.44
C SER A 234 14.72 6.91 23.17
N GLU A 235 14.48 7.82 24.11
CA GLU A 235 13.50 8.92 23.94
C GLU A 235 13.85 9.79 22.72
N THR A 236 15.13 10.18 22.58
CA THR A 236 15.58 10.99 21.44
C THR A 236 15.44 10.26 20.11
N GLY A 237 15.83 8.99 20.04
CA GLY A 237 15.73 8.17 18.83
C GLY A 237 14.29 7.95 18.40
N THR A 238 13.44 7.49 19.33
CA THR A 238 12.03 7.20 19.03
C THR A 238 11.27 8.46 18.64
N LYS A 239 11.58 9.60 19.26
CA LYS A 239 11.02 10.90 18.90
C LYS A 239 11.47 11.36 17.51
N ALA A 240 12.75 11.24 17.17
CA ALA A 240 13.23 11.59 15.83
C ALA A 240 12.59 10.72 14.74
N MET A 241 12.48 9.41 14.98
CA MET A 241 11.83 8.48 14.05
C MET A 241 10.34 8.83 13.84
N ALA A 242 9.62 9.21 14.90
CA ALA A 242 8.19 9.50 14.81
C ALA A 242 7.89 10.92 14.30
N GLU A 243 8.48 11.95 14.90
CA GLU A 243 8.12 13.35 14.67
C GLU A 243 8.89 13.96 13.49
N ASP A 244 10.20 13.71 13.37
CA ASP A 244 11.01 14.31 12.31
C ASP A 244 10.91 13.52 11.00
N MET A 245 10.82 12.18 11.09
CA MET A 245 10.77 11.29 9.93
C MET A 245 9.35 10.81 9.58
N GLY A 246 8.39 10.93 10.51
CA GLY A 246 7.01 10.51 10.29
C GLY A 246 6.78 8.99 10.32
N PHE A 247 7.72 8.21 10.86
CA PHE A 247 7.65 6.75 10.85
C PHE A 247 6.79 6.20 11.99
N VAL A 248 6.04 5.14 11.66
CA VAL A 248 5.43 4.26 12.66
C VAL A 248 6.33 3.06 12.83
N ILE A 249 7.08 3.01 13.93
CA ILE A 249 8.09 1.96 14.13
C ILE A 249 7.49 0.76 14.87
N PRO A 250 7.80 -0.50 14.49
CA PRO A 250 7.20 -1.69 15.10
C PRO A 250 7.82 -2.11 16.45
N PHE A 251 8.26 -1.15 17.28
CA PHE A 251 9.01 -1.42 18.52
C PHE A 251 8.26 -0.96 19.78
N LYS A 252 8.55 -1.60 20.93
CA LYS A 252 7.81 -1.38 22.19
C LYS A 252 7.77 0.08 22.66
N ASN A 253 8.84 0.84 22.43
CA ASN A 253 8.96 2.25 22.83
C ASN A 253 8.59 3.23 21.71
N ALA A 254 7.89 2.77 20.66
CA ALA A 254 7.41 3.66 19.61
C ALA A 254 6.54 4.79 20.18
N GLN A 255 6.73 6.00 19.66
CA GLN A 255 5.83 7.11 19.94
C GLN A 255 4.49 6.88 19.22
N GLU A 256 3.40 7.35 19.82
CA GLU A 256 2.11 7.37 19.17
C GLU A 256 2.12 8.34 17.97
N SER A 257 1.55 7.93 16.84
CA SER A 257 1.53 8.77 15.64
C SER A 257 0.35 9.72 15.63
N GLU A 258 0.58 11.00 15.35
CA GLU A 258 -0.48 11.98 15.11
C GLU A 258 -1.15 11.81 13.74
N ASN A 259 -0.54 11.02 12.84
CA ASN A 259 -1.06 10.75 11.50
C ASN A 259 -2.45 10.11 11.55
N LEU A 260 -3.46 10.82 11.02
CA LEU A 260 -4.85 10.36 11.00
C LEU A 260 -4.99 8.94 10.45
N PHE A 261 -4.28 8.61 9.37
CA PHE A 261 -4.43 7.33 8.69
C PHE A 261 -3.91 6.16 9.55
N VAL A 262 -2.85 6.41 10.33
CA VAL A 262 -2.31 5.44 11.29
C VAL A 262 -3.28 5.24 12.46
N ARG A 263 -3.86 6.33 12.98
CA ARG A 263 -4.89 6.24 14.04
C ARG A 263 -6.13 5.50 13.56
N GLN A 264 -6.58 5.74 12.33
CA GLN A 264 -7.70 5.01 11.73
C GLN A 264 -7.40 3.52 11.53
N ASP A 265 -6.17 3.15 11.17
CA ASP A 265 -5.76 1.74 11.13
C ASP A 265 -5.86 1.07 12.51
N ALA A 266 -5.38 1.75 13.55
CA ALA A 266 -5.50 1.28 14.93
C ALA A 266 -6.97 1.16 15.38
N GLU A 267 -7.84 2.08 14.97
CA GLU A 267 -9.28 2.00 15.20
C GLU A 267 -9.92 0.81 14.48
N TYR A 268 -9.55 0.54 13.23
CA TYR A 268 -10.00 -0.64 12.50
C TYR A 268 -9.58 -1.94 13.20
N LEU A 269 -8.33 -2.02 13.67
CA LEU A 269 -7.84 -3.16 14.46
C LEU A 269 -8.62 -3.32 15.78
N ALA A 270 -8.84 -2.23 16.52
CA ALA A 270 -9.62 -2.26 17.76
C ALA A 270 -11.09 -2.66 17.52
N ALA A 271 -11.63 -2.35 16.34
CA ALA A 271 -12.96 -2.79 15.89
C ALA A 271 -12.99 -4.24 15.38
N GLY A 272 -11.87 -4.96 15.39
CA GLY A 272 -11.77 -6.36 14.97
C GLY A 272 -11.69 -6.55 13.45
N LYS A 273 -11.39 -5.50 12.69
CA LYS A 273 -11.08 -5.63 11.26
C LYS A 273 -9.70 -6.26 11.08
N VAL A 274 -9.53 -7.01 9.99
CA VAL A 274 -8.33 -7.76 9.66
C VAL A 274 -7.58 -7.02 8.53
N PRO A 275 -6.36 -6.54 8.77
CA PRO A 275 -5.57 -5.88 7.72
C PRO A 275 -5.25 -6.83 6.58
N VAL A 276 -5.11 -6.27 5.38
CA VAL A 276 -4.53 -6.97 4.23
C VAL A 276 -3.01 -6.87 4.36
N SER A 277 -2.33 -7.99 4.62
CA SER A 277 -0.87 -7.98 4.78
C SER A 277 -0.16 -7.65 3.46
N TRP A 278 0.98 -6.99 3.55
CA TRP A 278 1.84 -6.73 2.39
C TRP A 278 2.65 -7.98 2.05
N ASN A 279 2.29 -8.64 0.95
CA ASN A 279 3.01 -9.79 0.41
C ASN A 279 4.10 -9.38 -0.59
N PHE A 280 4.48 -8.09 -0.60
CA PHE A 280 5.52 -7.53 -1.47
C PHE A 280 6.85 -8.29 -1.39
N PRO A 281 7.34 -8.75 -0.22
CA PRO A 281 8.58 -9.54 -0.15
C PRO A 281 8.53 -10.87 -0.90
N THR A 282 7.34 -11.33 -1.28
CA THR A 282 7.15 -12.56 -2.08
C THR A 282 7.00 -12.29 -3.57
N MET A 283 6.91 -11.03 -4.00
CA MET A 283 6.92 -10.70 -5.42
C MET A 283 8.31 -11.02 -5.99
N PRO A 284 8.40 -11.74 -7.13
CA PRO A 284 9.64 -12.40 -7.51
C PRO A 284 10.79 -11.46 -7.86
N SER A 285 10.49 -10.31 -8.45
CA SER A 285 11.52 -9.32 -8.81
C SER A 285 10.93 -7.96 -9.14
N GLU A 286 11.80 -6.96 -9.24
CA GLU A 286 11.46 -5.65 -9.81
C GLU A 286 11.14 -5.76 -11.31
N ASN A 287 11.73 -6.73 -12.03
CA ASN A 287 11.42 -6.95 -13.45
C ASN A 287 9.96 -7.41 -13.61
N TRP A 288 9.48 -8.34 -12.78
CA TRP A 288 8.07 -8.74 -12.76
C TRP A 288 7.13 -7.55 -12.56
N LYS A 289 7.44 -6.69 -11.57
CA LYS A 289 6.65 -5.48 -11.29
C LYS A 289 6.61 -4.58 -12.53
N ASN A 290 7.75 -4.33 -13.17
CA ASN A 290 7.84 -3.47 -14.35
C ASN A 290 7.09 -4.00 -15.58
N GLU A 291 7.13 -5.32 -15.80
CA GLU A 291 6.36 -5.97 -16.86
C GLU A 291 4.85 -5.87 -16.60
N LEU A 292 4.42 -6.10 -15.36
CA LEU A 292 3.02 -5.92 -14.94
C LEU A 292 2.57 -4.47 -15.12
N GLY A 293 3.38 -3.50 -14.67
CA GLY A 293 3.10 -2.07 -14.85
C GLY A 293 2.95 -1.69 -16.32
N SER A 294 3.84 -2.18 -17.19
CA SER A 294 3.78 -1.95 -18.64
C SER A 294 2.51 -2.53 -19.28
N ALA A 295 2.08 -3.72 -18.82
CA ALA A 295 0.84 -4.33 -19.28
C ALA A 295 -0.40 -3.53 -18.85
N LEU A 296 -0.45 -3.08 -17.59
CA LEU A 296 -1.54 -2.24 -17.07
C LEU A 296 -1.65 -0.91 -17.82
N THR A 297 -0.53 -0.24 -18.06
CA THR A 297 -0.49 1.02 -18.82
C THR A 297 -0.98 0.80 -20.26
N SER A 298 -0.56 -0.29 -20.90
CA SER A 298 -0.99 -0.63 -22.26
C SER A 298 -2.48 -0.95 -22.32
N TYR A 299 -3.00 -1.68 -21.32
CA TYR A 299 -4.42 -1.99 -21.18
C TYR A 299 -5.25 -0.71 -20.99
N ALA A 300 -4.85 0.18 -20.07
CA ALA A 300 -5.52 1.45 -19.84
C ALA A 300 -5.54 2.34 -21.10
N ALA A 301 -4.48 2.31 -21.90
CA ALA A 301 -4.42 3.04 -23.17
C ALA A 301 -5.21 2.39 -24.32
N GLY A 302 -5.84 1.23 -24.11
CA GLY A 302 -6.53 0.47 -25.16
C GLY A 302 -5.58 -0.12 -26.21
N MET A 303 -4.28 -0.19 -25.90
CA MET A 303 -3.23 -0.76 -26.77
C MET A 303 -2.90 -2.22 -26.42
N GLY A 304 -3.42 -2.72 -25.29
CA GLY A 304 -3.29 -4.09 -24.83
C GLY A 304 -4.63 -4.63 -24.28
N SER A 305 -4.64 -5.92 -23.97
CA SER A 305 -5.79 -6.62 -23.41
C SER A 305 -5.58 -6.96 -21.94
N TRP A 306 -6.65 -7.29 -21.21
CA TRP A 306 -6.50 -7.81 -19.85
C TRP A 306 -5.76 -9.15 -19.82
N ASP A 307 -5.86 -9.96 -20.89
CA ASP A 307 -5.11 -11.21 -20.99
C ASP A 307 -3.59 -10.97 -20.98
N ASP A 308 -3.12 -9.83 -21.51
CA ASP A 308 -1.71 -9.44 -21.43
C ASP A 308 -1.30 -9.13 -19.98
N VAL A 309 -2.20 -8.52 -19.20
CA VAL A 309 -2.00 -8.28 -17.75
C VAL A 309 -1.98 -9.60 -16.99
N VAL A 310 -2.91 -10.52 -17.27
CA VAL A 310 -2.95 -11.85 -16.67
C VAL A 310 -1.66 -12.61 -16.95
N LYS A 311 -1.17 -12.55 -18.20
CA LYS A 311 0.08 -13.18 -18.60
C LYS A 311 1.28 -12.58 -17.87
N ALA A 312 1.40 -11.25 -17.82
CA ALA A 312 2.49 -10.59 -17.09
C ALA A 312 2.45 -10.96 -15.60
N PHE A 313 1.25 -11.05 -15.01
CA PHE A 313 1.07 -11.41 -13.61
C PHE A 313 1.45 -12.87 -13.33
N VAL A 314 0.87 -13.84 -14.06
CA VAL A 314 1.00 -15.28 -13.75
C VAL A 314 2.25 -15.90 -14.36
N ASP A 315 2.43 -15.76 -15.68
CA ASP A 315 3.57 -16.36 -16.39
C ASP A 315 4.87 -15.64 -16.02
N GLY A 316 4.81 -14.31 -15.89
CA GLY A 316 5.95 -13.50 -15.42
C GLY A 316 6.39 -13.92 -14.03
N TRP A 317 5.45 -14.21 -13.12
CA TRP A 317 5.77 -14.63 -11.76
C TRP A 317 6.58 -15.92 -11.74
N ALA A 318 6.08 -16.94 -12.43
CA ALA A 318 6.75 -18.23 -12.52
C ALA A 318 8.12 -18.13 -13.23
N SER A 319 8.20 -17.29 -14.27
CA SER A 319 9.44 -17.08 -15.04
C SER A 319 10.53 -16.45 -14.17
N GLU A 320 10.20 -15.40 -13.43
CA GLU A 320 11.16 -14.71 -12.57
C GLU A 320 11.59 -15.56 -11.36
N TYR A 321 10.67 -16.33 -10.76
CA TYR A 321 11.04 -17.28 -9.72
C TYR A 321 11.99 -18.39 -10.22
N ALA A 322 11.86 -18.82 -11.48
CA ALA A 322 12.77 -19.79 -12.07
C ALA A 322 14.21 -19.25 -12.25
N LEU A 323 14.38 -17.92 -12.30
CA LEU A 323 15.70 -17.27 -12.35
C LEU A 323 16.41 -17.22 -10.99
N LEU A 324 15.67 -17.35 -9.88
CA LEU A 324 16.20 -17.30 -8.52
C LEU A 324 16.86 -18.63 -8.06
N GLY A 325 16.60 -19.74 -8.79
CA GLY A 325 17.09 -21.09 -8.47
C GLY A 325 16.19 -21.91 -7.55
#